data_AF-A0A075MHX4-F1
#
_entry.id   AF-A0A075MHX4-F1
#
_cell.length_a   1.000
_cell.length_b   1.000
_cell.length_c   1.000
_cell.angle_alpha   90.00
_cell.angle_beta   90.00
_cell.angle_gamma   90.00
#
_symmetry.space_group_name_H-M   'P 1'
#
loop_
_entity.id
_entity.type
_entity.pdbx_description
1 polymer ?
#
loop_
_entity_poly.entity_id
_entity_poly.type
_entity_poly.pdbx_seq_one_letter_code
_entity_poly.pdbx_strand_id
1 'polypeptide(L)'
;MIFWNDIKLALQLRNSEIDEDEKFYYYLVTVVLFTICGLKGGLLALSVEIIGLFCIFKANRRGDNKAFIERVVCLSLPIAVKGFVLLLLIISIEMLMLEFIINSKSGLNSFILINSLFYLFYYYIRLYKSIKVACGLTDR
;
A
#
# COMPACT_ATOMS: atom_id res chain seq x y z
N MET A 1 9.71 11.71 9.54
CA MET A 1 8.97 10.68 8.78
C MET A 1 8.86 9.38 9.55
N ILE A 2 7.64 8.93 9.79
CA ILE A 2 7.31 7.61 10.33
C ILE A 2 7.13 6.64 9.15
N PHE A 3 8.05 5.69 9.00
CA PHE A 3 8.00 4.67 7.93
C PHE A 3 7.40 3.33 8.38
N TRP A 4 7.47 3.03 9.69
CA TRP A 4 7.12 1.70 10.21
C TRP A 4 5.80 1.66 10.98
N ASN A 5 5.14 2.79 11.22
CA ASN A 5 3.88 2.83 11.96
C ASN A 5 2.85 3.72 11.27
N ASP A 6 2.17 3.11 10.28
CA ASP A 6 1.09 3.71 9.50
C ASP A 6 -0.11 4.15 10.36
N ILE A 7 -0.38 3.47 11.47
CA ILE A 7 -1.45 3.87 12.40
C ILE A 7 -1.06 5.11 13.20
N LYS A 8 0.18 5.18 13.71
CA LYS A 8 0.68 6.39 14.37
C LYS A 8 0.67 7.57 13.40
N LEU A 9 1.13 7.38 12.17
CA LEU A 9 1.08 8.41 11.14
C LEU A 9 -0.35 8.84 10.81
N ALA A 10 -1.29 7.90 10.72
CA ALA A 10 -2.71 8.21 10.52
C ALA A 10 -3.29 9.06 11.65
N LEU A 11 -2.92 8.80 12.91
CA LEU A 11 -3.32 9.62 14.05
C LEU A 11 -2.73 11.04 13.98
N GLN A 12 -1.45 11.18 13.59
CA GLN A 12 -0.82 12.48 13.40
C GLN A 12 -1.47 13.28 12.27
N LEU A 13 -1.77 12.65 11.14
CA LEU A 13 -2.51 13.25 10.03
C LEU A 13 -3.91 13.70 10.44
N ARG A 14 -4.60 12.92 11.28
CA ARG A 14 -5.91 13.30 11.82
C ARG A 14 -5.83 14.56 12.68
N ASN A 15 -4.81 14.63 13.53
CA ASN A 15 -4.61 15.71 14.46
C ASN A 15 -3.91 16.94 13.85
N SER A 16 -3.59 16.90 12.54
CA SER A 16 -2.82 17.94 11.84
C SER A 16 -1.45 18.21 12.48
N GLU A 17 -0.81 17.16 13.00
CA GLU A 17 0.51 17.22 13.67
C GLU A 17 1.69 17.12 12.69
N ILE A 18 1.42 16.94 11.40
CA ILE A 18 2.44 16.82 10.35
C ILE A 18 2.49 18.15 9.58
N ASP A 19 3.68 18.72 9.48
CA ASP A 19 3.92 19.95 8.72
C ASP A 19 3.90 19.71 7.21
N GLU A 20 3.78 20.79 6.42
CA GLU A 20 3.75 20.70 4.96
C GLU A 20 5.08 20.21 4.37
N ASP A 21 6.20 20.53 5.02
CA ASP A 21 7.53 20.09 4.60
C ASP A 21 7.66 18.56 4.68
N GLU A 22 7.19 17.94 5.78
CA GLU A 22 7.19 16.49 5.94
C GLU A 22 6.24 15.81 4.94
N LYS A 23 5.05 16.38 4.67
CA LYS A 23 4.15 15.89 3.61
C LYS A 23 4.79 15.94 2.23
N PHE A 24 5.55 17.00 1.93
CA PHE A 24 6.28 17.12 0.67
C PHE A 24 7.30 15.99 0.51
N TYR A 25 8.04 15.61 1.56
CA TYR A 25 8.95 14.48 1.50
C TYR A 25 8.22 13.15 1.25
N TYR A 26 7.07 12.92 1.86
CA TYR A 26 6.24 11.74 1.56
C TYR A 26 5.83 11.69 0.09
N TYR A 27 5.40 12.83 -0.46
CA TYR A 27 5.04 12.93 -1.88
C TYR A 27 6.24 12.66 -2.80
N LEU A 28 7.37 13.32 -2.55
CA LEU A 28 8.58 13.19 -3.35
C LEU A 28 9.06 11.74 -3.42
N VAL A 29 9.14 11.06 -2.27
CA VAL A 29 9.57 9.66 -2.22
C VAL A 29 8.57 8.75 -2.93
N THR A 30 7.27 8.99 -2.76
CA THR A 30 6.23 8.20 -3.45
C THR A 30 6.35 8.32 -4.96
N VAL A 31 6.54 9.53 -5.49
CA VAL A 31 6.72 9.78 -6.93
C VAL A 31 7.98 9.08 -7.45
N VAL A 32 9.12 9.26 -6.77
CA VAL A 32 10.38 8.62 -7.17
C VAL A 32 10.25 7.09 -7.22
N LEU A 33 9.64 6.48 -6.20
CA LEU A 33 9.39 5.04 -6.17
C LEU A 33 8.49 4.60 -7.32
N PHE A 34 7.40 5.31 -7.59
CA PHE A 34 6.48 4.98 -8.67
C PHE A 34 7.16 5.05 -10.06
N THR A 35 8.01 6.06 -10.27
CA THR A 35 8.77 6.23 -11.51
C THR A 35 9.79 5.10 -11.72
N ILE A 36 10.51 4.70 -10.67
CA ILE A 36 11.50 3.62 -10.75
C ILE A 36 10.81 2.25 -10.93
N CYS A 37 9.72 2.00 -10.22
CA CYS A 37 9.10 0.68 -10.17
C CYS A 37 8.23 0.34 -11.40
N GLY A 38 7.70 1.33 -12.12
CA GLY A 38 6.95 1.16 -13.38
C GLY A 38 5.76 0.19 -13.28
N LEU A 39 4.52 0.68 -13.40
CA LEU A 39 3.33 -0.19 -13.37
C LEU A 39 3.32 -1.18 -14.55
N LYS A 40 3.69 -2.43 -14.28
CA LYS A 40 3.43 -3.58 -15.16
C LYS A 40 2.29 -4.39 -14.56
N GLY A 41 1.06 -3.92 -14.75
CA GLY A 41 -0.16 -4.58 -14.27
C GLY A 41 -1.03 -5.06 -15.43
N GLY A 42 -1.54 -6.29 -15.37
CA GLY A 42 -2.62 -6.75 -16.23
C GLY A 42 -3.99 -6.21 -15.80
N LEU A 43 -5.05 -6.45 -16.58
CA LEU A 43 -6.43 -6.00 -16.29
C LEU A 43 -6.93 -6.35 -14.88
N LEU A 44 -6.51 -7.50 -14.34
CA LEU A 44 -6.87 -7.93 -12.98
C LEU A 44 -6.22 -7.08 -11.89
N ALA A 45 -4.95 -6.69 -12.05
CA ALA A 45 -4.28 -5.81 -11.09
C ALA A 45 -4.96 -4.43 -11.10
N LEU A 46 -5.25 -3.91 -12.29
CA LEU A 46 -5.94 -2.64 -12.47
C LEU A 46 -7.34 -2.64 -11.81
N SER A 47 -8.09 -3.74 -11.91
CA SER A 47 -9.41 -3.82 -11.27
C SER A 47 -9.31 -3.82 -9.74
N VAL A 48 -8.34 -4.53 -9.17
CA VAL A 48 -8.07 -4.49 -7.72
C VAL A 48 -7.68 -3.09 -7.26
N GLU A 49 -6.83 -2.39 -8.02
CA GLU A 49 -6.42 -1.01 -7.72
C GLU A 49 -7.60 -0.03 -7.71
N ILE A 50 -8.45 -0.09 -8.75
CA ILE A 50 -9.64 0.77 -8.87
C ILE A 50 -10.61 0.50 -7.72
N ILE A 51 -10.91 -0.77 -7.43
CA ILE A 51 -11.82 -1.16 -6.34
C ILE A 51 -11.24 -0.72 -4.99
N GLY A 52 -9.96 -0.97 -4.76
CA GLY A 52 -9.26 -0.58 -3.54
C GLY A 52 -9.31 0.94 -3.33
N LEU A 53 -8.97 1.73 -4.35
CA LEU A 53 -9.01 3.18 -4.29
C LEU A 53 -10.43 3.71 -4.04
N PHE A 54 -11.44 3.14 -4.72
CA PHE A 54 -12.84 3.51 -4.52
C PHE A 54 -13.31 3.23 -3.08
N CYS A 55 -12.95 2.06 -2.51
CA CYS A 55 -13.26 1.72 -1.13
C CYS A 55 -12.63 2.72 -0.13
N ILE A 56 -11.37 3.10 -0.34
CA ILE A 56 -10.66 4.06 0.51
C ILE A 56 -11.27 5.46 0.37
N PHE A 57 -11.59 5.90 -0.84
CA PHE A 57 -12.27 7.17 -1.08
C PHE A 57 -13.62 7.23 -0.37
N LYS A 58 -14.42 6.16 -0.49
CA LYS A 58 -15.72 6.05 0.19
C LYS A 58 -15.57 6.06 1.71
N ALA A 59 -14.52 5.44 2.26
CA ALA A 59 -14.21 5.54 3.68
C ALA A 59 -13.88 6.99 4.07
N ASN A 60 -12.93 7.64 3.41
CA ASN A 60 -12.59 9.04 3.72
C ASN A 60 -13.82 9.97 3.69
N ARG A 61 -14.68 9.80 2.68
CA ARG A 61 -15.93 10.57 2.54
C ARG A 61 -16.94 10.33 3.66
N ARG A 62 -16.98 9.13 4.24
CA ARG A 62 -17.87 8.79 5.38
C ARG A 62 -17.34 9.29 6.74
N GLY A 63 -16.04 9.59 6.82
CA GLY A 63 -15.44 10.21 8.01
C GLY A 63 -15.61 11.71 7.94
N ASP A 64 -14.50 12.44 8.03
CA ASP A 64 -14.52 13.90 7.94
C ASP A 64 -14.53 14.48 6.52
N ASN A 65 -14.39 13.65 5.48
CA ASN A 65 -14.35 14.03 4.06
C ASN A 65 -13.30 15.11 3.71
N LYS A 66 -12.17 15.14 4.42
CA LYS A 66 -11.08 16.11 4.18
C LYS A 66 -9.78 15.41 3.77
N ALA A 67 -8.84 16.18 3.21
CA ALA A 67 -7.43 15.82 3.00
C ALA A 67 -7.20 14.42 2.38
N PHE A 68 -8.07 13.99 1.46
CA PHE A 68 -8.02 12.61 0.92
C PHE A 68 -6.67 12.30 0.24
N ILE A 69 -6.27 13.17 -0.69
CA ILE A 69 -5.02 12.99 -1.45
C ILE A 69 -3.81 13.00 -0.52
N GLU A 70 -3.76 13.96 0.41
CA GLU A 70 -2.70 14.07 1.42
C GLU A 70 -2.55 12.77 2.22
N ARG A 71 -3.66 12.26 2.77
CA ARG A 71 -3.65 11.04 3.57
C ARG A 71 -3.25 9.83 2.76
N VAL A 72 -3.78 9.70 1.53
CA VAL A 72 -3.41 8.60 0.64
C VAL A 72 -1.91 8.64 0.39
N VAL A 73 -1.35 9.77 -0.03
CA VAL A 73 0.08 9.89 -0.33
C VAL A 73 0.94 9.60 0.91
N CYS A 74 0.66 10.25 2.05
CA CYS A 74 1.47 10.09 3.25
C CYS A 74 1.42 8.67 3.84
N LEU A 75 0.24 8.02 3.80
CA LEU A 75 0.07 6.66 4.30
C LEU A 75 0.53 5.58 3.31
N SER A 76 0.53 5.88 2.00
CA SER A 76 0.95 4.94 0.95
C SER A 76 2.39 4.49 1.15
N LEU A 77 3.30 5.43 1.42
CA LEU A 77 4.72 5.14 1.56
C LEU A 77 5.07 4.14 2.68
N PRO A 78 4.71 4.36 3.97
CA PRO A 78 5.02 3.41 5.03
C PRO A 78 4.38 2.04 4.80
N ILE A 79 3.19 2.00 4.19
CA ILE A 79 2.48 0.75 3.89
C ILE A 79 3.18 0.00 2.75
N ALA A 80 3.60 0.71 1.71
CA ALA A 80 4.37 0.14 0.60
C ALA A 80 5.70 -0.43 1.09
N VAL A 81 6.43 0.30 1.94
CA VAL A 81 7.69 -0.18 2.55
C VAL A 81 7.47 -1.48 3.33
N LYS A 82 6.44 -1.54 4.19
CA LYS A 82 6.11 -2.77 4.92
C LYS A 82 5.72 -3.92 4.00
N GLY A 83 4.87 -3.63 3.02
CA GLY A 83 4.45 -4.63 2.04
C GLY A 83 5.63 -5.17 1.24
N PHE A 84 6.59 -4.31 0.89
CA PHE A 84 7.80 -4.69 0.17
C PHE A 84 8.70 -5.59 1.01
N VAL A 85 8.92 -5.25 2.29
CA VAL A 85 9.67 -6.13 3.21
C VAL A 85 8.97 -7.48 3.38
N LEU A 86 7.64 -7.49 3.53
CA LEU A 86 6.86 -8.73 3.61
C LEU A 86 6.97 -9.56 2.32
N LEU A 87 6.90 -8.92 1.16
CA LEU A 87 7.04 -9.56 -0.13
C LEU A 87 8.43 -10.18 -0.31
N LEU A 88 9.50 -9.46 0.08
CA LEU A 88 10.87 -10.00 0.06
C LEU A 88 11.00 -11.24 0.94
N LEU A 89 10.37 -11.25 2.11
CA LEU A 89 10.37 -12.43 3.00
C LEU A 89 9.62 -13.61 2.36
N ILE A 90 8.45 -13.37 1.78
CA ILE A 90 7.66 -14.41 1.10
C ILE A 90 8.46 -15.00 -0.07
N ILE A 91 9.00 -14.15 -0.94
CA ILE A 91 9.83 -14.59 -2.07
C ILE A 91 11.05 -15.37 -1.56
N SER A 92 11.71 -14.92 -0.49
CA SER A 92 12.87 -15.64 0.07
C SER A 92 12.49 -17.04 0.56
N ILE A 93 11.35 -17.19 1.26
CA ILE A 93 10.84 -18.49 1.71
C ILE A 93 10.49 -19.37 0.52
N GLU A 94 9.80 -18.81 -0.48
CA GLU A 94 9.42 -19.55 -1.67
C GLU A 94 10.64 -19.98 -2.50
N MET A 95 11.68 -19.14 -2.60
CA MET A 95 12.95 -19.46 -3.25
C MET A 95 13.66 -20.64 -2.58
N LEU A 96 13.57 -20.77 -1.24
CA LEU A 96 14.08 -21.93 -0.51
C LEU A 96 13.27 -23.20 -0.79
N MET A 97 11.97 -23.06 -1.06
CA MET A 97 11.08 -24.18 -1.45
C MET A 97 11.14 -24.49 -2.95
N LEU A 98 11.77 -23.62 -3.74
CA LEU A 98 11.74 -23.62 -5.21
C LEU A 98 12.54 -24.76 -5.83
N GLU A 99 13.46 -25.38 -5.08
CA GLU A 99 14.15 -26.62 -5.49
C GLU A 99 13.15 -27.75 -5.85
N PHE A 100 11.88 -27.66 -5.39
CA PHE A 100 10.83 -28.63 -5.69
C PHE A 100 9.87 -28.25 -6.84
N ILE A 101 9.84 -26.99 -7.30
CA ILE A 101 8.72 -26.46 -8.14
C ILE A 101 9.15 -26.07 -9.57
N ILE A 102 10.41 -25.73 -9.80
CA ILE A 102 10.87 -25.21 -11.11
C ILE A 102 11.14 -26.34 -12.09
N ASN A 103 10.11 -26.80 -12.79
CA ASN A 103 10.27 -27.48 -14.07
C ASN A 103 9.38 -26.92 -15.18
N SER A 104 8.73 -25.75 -14.98
CA SER A 104 7.94 -25.12 -16.04
C SER A 104 7.92 -23.59 -15.99
N LYS A 105 7.99 -22.93 -17.16
CA LYS A 105 7.86 -21.47 -17.32
C LYS A 105 6.49 -20.93 -16.87
N SER A 106 5.44 -21.75 -16.94
CA SER A 106 4.11 -21.39 -16.44
C SER A 106 4.11 -21.17 -14.92
N GLY A 107 4.92 -21.94 -14.18
CA GLY A 107 5.08 -21.78 -12.74
C GLY A 107 5.57 -20.38 -12.35
N LEU A 108 6.57 -19.84 -13.05
CA LEU A 108 7.14 -18.52 -12.76
C LEU A 108 6.14 -17.37 -12.98
N ASN A 109 5.35 -17.42 -14.05
CA ASN A 109 4.35 -16.38 -14.32
C ASN A 109 3.21 -16.41 -13.29
N SER A 110 2.72 -17.61 -12.95
CA SER A 110 1.69 -17.78 -11.91
C SER A 110 2.21 -17.32 -10.54
N PHE A 111 3.47 -17.61 -10.24
CA PHE A 111 4.15 -17.17 -9.03
C PHE A 111 4.20 -15.65 -8.90
N ILE A 112 4.66 -14.95 -9.93
CA ILE A 112 4.71 -13.48 -9.97
C ILE A 112 3.29 -12.91 -9.83
N LEU A 113 2.31 -13.50 -10.51
CA LEU A 113 0.91 -13.05 -10.45
C LEU A 113 0.32 -13.21 -9.04
N ILE A 114 0.50 -14.36 -8.39
CA ILE A 114 -0.03 -14.61 -7.03
C ILE A 114 0.60 -13.63 -6.03
N ASN A 115 1.93 -13.48 -6.08
CA ASN A 115 2.65 -12.59 -5.18
C ASN A 115 2.27 -11.10 -5.38
N SER A 116 2.10 -10.67 -6.63
CA SER A 116 1.64 -9.30 -6.93
C SER A 116 0.21 -9.05 -6.45
N LEU A 117 -0.71 -10.01 -6.63
CA LEU A 117 -2.06 -9.91 -6.09
C LEU A 117 -2.07 -9.88 -4.57
N PHE A 118 -1.28 -10.74 -3.92
CA PHE A 118 -1.15 -10.76 -2.46
C PHE A 118 -0.66 -9.40 -1.93
N TYR A 119 0.39 -8.84 -2.53
CA TYR A 119 0.90 -7.52 -2.18
C TYR A 119 -0.15 -6.42 -2.37
N LEU A 120 -0.86 -6.40 -3.51
CA LEU A 120 -1.93 -5.42 -3.78
C LEU A 120 -3.05 -5.52 -2.74
N PHE A 121 -3.53 -6.73 -2.44
CA PHE A 121 -4.57 -6.93 -1.42
C PHE A 121 -4.11 -6.46 -0.04
N TYR A 122 -2.89 -6.84 0.37
CA TYR A 122 -2.31 -6.38 1.64
C TYR A 122 -2.26 -4.85 1.69
N TYR A 123 -1.73 -4.22 0.63
CA TYR A 123 -1.57 -2.78 0.53
C TYR A 123 -2.91 -2.04 0.70
N TYR A 124 -3.91 -2.38 -0.12
CA TYR A 124 -5.20 -1.70 -0.09
C TYR A 124 -5.99 -1.95 1.20
N ILE A 125 -5.91 -3.15 1.78
CA ILE A 125 -6.54 -3.45 3.09
C ILE A 125 -5.89 -2.62 4.19
N ARG A 126 -4.57 -2.52 4.22
CA ARG A 126 -3.85 -1.72 5.22
C ARG A 126 -4.13 -0.23 5.04
N LEU A 127 -4.10 0.27 3.81
CA LEU A 127 -4.37 1.68 3.53
C LEU A 127 -5.81 2.05 3.88
N TYR A 128 -6.77 1.18 3.58
CA TYR A 128 -8.15 1.34 4.02
C TYR A 128 -8.28 1.48 5.55
N LYS A 129 -7.62 0.60 6.32
CA LYS A 129 -7.62 0.67 7.79
C LYS A 129 -7.00 1.97 8.30
N SER A 130 -5.86 2.37 7.76
CA SER A 130 -5.16 3.60 8.18
C SER A 130 -5.95 4.85 7.80
N ILE A 131 -6.65 4.85 6.67
CA ILE A 131 -7.54 5.94 6.27
C ILE A 131 -8.74 6.05 7.21
N LYS A 132 -9.37 4.92 7.60
CA LYS A 132 -10.45 4.94 8.62
C LYS A 132 -9.96 5.60 9.91
N VAL A 133 -8.73 5.34 10.34
CA VAL A 133 -8.14 6.01 11.52
C VAL A 133 -7.94 7.50 11.27
N ALA A 134 -7.32 7.85 10.13
CA ALA A 134 -6.99 9.24 9.80
C ALA A 134 -8.22 10.15 9.65
N CYS A 135 -9.35 9.62 9.16
CA CYS A 135 -10.58 10.38 8.99
C CYS A 135 -11.57 10.25 10.17
N GLY A 136 -11.18 9.60 11.28
CA GLY A 136 -12.00 9.48 12.49
C GLY A 136 -13.11 8.44 12.43
N LEU A 137 -13.07 7.52 11.47
CA LEU A 137 -14.03 6.43 11.24
C LEU A 137 -13.76 5.15 12.04
N THR A 138 -12.96 5.22 13.10
CA THR A 138 -12.69 4.06 13.95
C THR A 138 -13.99 3.56 14.57
N ASP A 139 -14.34 2.31 14.26
CA ASP A 139 -15.40 1.58 14.95
C ASP A 139 -14.99 1.57 16.44
N ARG A 140 -15.81 2.17 17.31
CA ARG A 140 -15.69 1.96 18.75
C ARG A 140 -15.92 0.49 19.07
#